data_AF-A0A973GVP4-F1
#
_entry.id   AF-A0A973GVP4-F1
#
_cell.length_a   1.000
_cell.length_b   1.000
_cell.length_c   1.000
_cell.angle_alpha   90.00
_cell.angle_beta   90.00
_cell.angle_gamma   90.00
#
_symmetry.space_group_name_H-M   'P 1'
#
loop_
_entity.id
_entity.type
_entity.pdbx_description
1 polymer ?
#
loop_
_entity_poly.entity_id
_entity_poly.type
_entity_poly.pdbx_seq_one_letter_code
_entity_poly.pdbx_strand_id
1 'polypeptide(L)'
;LNIIVLVISLVAGLAVAIWLLPLGLVVYAAAVVLAARDPSLVTLAQRPARPAPLPQLTSPTFRAIVGEIDRSQREVERSVGAAPAPLANALRPLVAQSRELVVEAHNLASKGQIIEQYMATSNPRQLQDQISGLDIQIANTRDAYTIQQLQEARSSLADRQRNATDLETYIGRINAQLANIDASLDNVLAETVRLRTADAVAASSMSGQVADRLRDMKADMDAFQRVLDSAMTGI
;
A
#
# COMPACT_ATOMS: atom_id res chain seq x y z
N LEU A 1 -27.77 -0.92 -57.11
CA LEU A 1 -26.77 -2.00 -57.27
C LEU A 1 -25.67 -1.93 -56.21
N ASN A 2 -24.98 -0.79 -56.06
CA ASN A 2 -23.80 -0.66 -55.18
C ASN A 2 -24.05 -0.92 -53.68
N ILE A 3 -25.22 -0.53 -53.15
CA ILE A 3 -25.57 -0.75 -51.73
C ILE A 3 -25.79 -2.24 -51.43
N ILE A 4 -26.38 -2.98 -52.37
CA ILE A 4 -26.65 -4.42 -52.23
C ILE A 4 -25.32 -5.20 -52.23
N VAL A 5 -24.38 -4.83 -53.10
CA VAL A 5 -23.04 -5.46 -53.15
C VAL A 5 -22.26 -5.22 -51.85
N LEU A 6 -22.38 -4.04 -51.24
CA LEU A 6 -21.73 -3.71 -49.97
C LEU A 6 -22.32 -4.49 -48.78
N VAL A 7 -23.64 -4.68 -48.76
CA VAL A 7 -24.29 -5.48 -47.72
C VAL A 7 -23.91 -6.96 -47.85
N ILE A 8 -23.85 -7.49 -49.09
CA ILE A 8 -23.47 -8.88 -49.33
C ILE A 8 -22.00 -9.14 -48.98
N SER A 9 -21.09 -8.20 -49.29
CA SER A 9 -19.66 -8.36 -48.94
C SER A 9 -19.42 -8.27 -47.42
N LEU A 10 -20.17 -7.43 -46.71
CA LEU A 10 -20.09 -7.32 -45.25
C LEU A 10 -20.57 -8.62 -44.56
N VAL A 11 -21.71 -9.17 -45.01
CA VAL A 11 -22.27 -10.42 -44.46
C VAL A 11 -21.38 -11.62 -44.79
N ALA A 12 -20.80 -11.68 -45.99
CA ALA A 12 -19.85 -12.72 -46.38
C ALA A 12 -18.54 -12.65 -45.56
N GLY A 13 -18.02 -11.45 -45.31
CA GLY A 13 -16.83 -11.26 -44.46
C GLY A 13 -17.08 -11.66 -43.01
N LEU A 14 -18.26 -11.34 -42.46
CA LEU A 14 -18.63 -11.68 -41.08
C LEU A 14 -18.82 -13.20 -40.90
N ALA A 15 -19.38 -13.88 -41.89
CA ALA A 15 -19.58 -15.33 -41.87
C ALA A 15 -18.25 -16.10 -41.84
N VAL A 16 -17.24 -15.63 -42.57
CA VAL A 16 -15.89 -16.22 -42.55
C VAL A 16 -15.19 -15.96 -41.22
N ALA A 17 -15.36 -14.77 -40.63
CA ALA A 17 -14.77 -14.43 -39.34
C ALA A 17 -15.33 -15.26 -38.17
N ILE A 18 -16.63 -15.57 -38.19
CA ILE A 18 -17.28 -16.42 -37.17
C ILE A 18 -16.74 -17.85 -37.19
N TRP A 19 -16.36 -18.36 -38.37
CA TRP A 19 -15.78 -19.71 -38.50
C TRP A 19 -14.32 -19.80 -38.05
N LEU A 20 -13.59 -18.68 -38.05
CA LEU A 20 -12.21 -18.59 -37.55
C LEU A 20 -12.13 -18.50 -36.03
N LEU A 21 -13.21 -18.10 -35.36
CA LEU A 21 -13.30 -17.99 -33.91
C LEU A 21 -13.01 -19.31 -33.16
N PRO A 22 -13.64 -20.46 -33.49
CA PRO A 22 -13.31 -21.73 -32.85
C PRO A 22 -11.87 -22.17 -33.13
N LEU A 23 -11.33 -21.88 -34.32
CA LEU A 23 -9.95 -22.21 -34.68
C LEU A 23 -8.95 -21.41 -33.83
N GLY A 24 -9.18 -20.11 -33.65
CA GLY A 24 -8.37 -19.26 -32.78
C GLY A 24 -8.38 -19.72 -31.32
N LEU A 25 -9.54 -20.16 -30.82
CA LEU A 25 -9.70 -20.64 -29.45
C LEU A 25 -8.94 -21.95 -29.21
N VAL A 26 -8.94 -22.86 -30.20
CA VAL A 26 -8.16 -24.11 -30.14
C VAL A 26 -6.66 -23.83 -30.16
N VAL A 27 -6.19 -22.92 -31.03
CA VAL A 27 -4.77 -22.53 -31.08
C VAL A 27 -4.35 -21.86 -29.76
N TYR A 28 -5.18 -21.00 -29.20
CA TYR A 28 -4.93 -20.38 -27.90
C TYR A 28 -4.86 -21.42 -26.77
N ALA A 29 -5.81 -22.35 -26.70
CA ALA A 29 -5.80 -23.42 -25.71
C ALA A 29 -4.55 -24.32 -25.83
N ALA A 30 -4.14 -24.64 -27.06
CA ALA A 30 -2.90 -25.39 -27.31
C ALA A 30 -1.66 -24.61 -26.85
N ALA A 31 -1.60 -23.31 -27.12
CA ALA A 31 -0.50 -22.44 -26.66
C ALA A 31 -0.45 -22.37 -25.12
N VAL A 32 -1.60 -22.27 -24.45
CA VAL A 32 -1.68 -22.25 -22.98
C VAL A 32 -1.22 -23.58 -22.36
N VAL A 33 -1.61 -24.72 -22.93
CA VAL A 33 -1.18 -26.04 -22.44
C VAL A 33 0.31 -26.28 -22.68
N LEU A 34 0.85 -25.83 -23.81
CA LEU A 34 2.29 -25.89 -24.10
C LEU A 34 3.08 -24.98 -23.16
N ALA A 35 2.61 -23.75 -22.93
CA ALA A 35 3.23 -22.81 -21.99
C ALA A 35 3.18 -23.32 -20.54
N ALA A 36 2.09 -23.97 -20.13
CA ALA A 36 1.96 -24.56 -18.79
C ALA A 36 2.90 -25.76 -18.55
N ARG A 37 3.36 -26.42 -19.62
CA ARG A 37 4.31 -27.53 -19.54
C ARG A 37 5.78 -27.10 -19.60
N ASP A 38 6.05 -25.81 -19.80
CA ASP A 38 7.41 -25.29 -19.89
C ASP A 38 7.93 -24.95 -18.47
N PRO A 39 8.88 -25.72 -17.91
CA PRO A 39 9.38 -25.50 -16.55
C PRO A 39 10.12 -24.15 -16.41
N SER A 40 10.56 -23.58 -17.54
CA SER A 40 11.15 -22.24 -17.60
C SER A 40 10.13 -21.13 -17.28
N LEU A 41 8.88 -21.28 -17.72
CA LEU A 41 7.79 -20.33 -17.44
C LEU A 41 7.26 -20.47 -16.02
N VAL A 42 7.22 -21.69 -15.47
CA VAL A 42 6.88 -21.91 -14.05
C VAL A 42 7.94 -21.31 -13.14
N THR A 43 9.23 -21.42 -13.48
CA THR A 43 10.32 -20.79 -12.71
C THR A 43 10.39 -19.27 -12.90
N LEU A 44 9.98 -18.74 -14.05
CA LEU A 44 9.80 -17.29 -14.27
C LEU A 44 8.55 -16.73 -13.56
N ALA A 45 7.47 -17.49 -13.46
CA ALA A 45 6.28 -17.13 -12.68
C ALA A 45 6.51 -17.26 -11.17
N GLN A 46 7.39 -18.17 -10.74
CA GLN A 46 7.85 -18.32 -9.36
C GLN A 46 9.01 -17.40 -9.00
N ARG A 47 9.59 -16.67 -9.97
CA ARG A 47 10.57 -15.63 -9.66
C ARG A 47 9.82 -14.57 -8.87
N PRO A 48 10.18 -14.33 -7.59
CA PRO A 48 9.58 -13.24 -6.84
C PRO A 48 9.75 -11.99 -7.68
N ALA A 49 8.64 -11.29 -7.94
CA ALA A 49 8.65 -10.02 -8.65
C ALA A 49 9.81 -9.19 -8.08
N ARG A 50 10.69 -8.74 -8.97
CA ARG A 50 11.86 -7.93 -8.59
C ARG A 50 11.33 -6.86 -7.62
N PRO A 51 11.82 -6.76 -6.37
CA PRO A 51 11.25 -5.83 -5.41
C PRO A 51 11.27 -4.45 -6.06
N ALA A 52 10.09 -3.82 -6.14
CA ALA A 52 9.96 -2.48 -6.67
C ALA A 52 10.96 -1.57 -5.92
N PRO A 53 11.60 -0.61 -6.60
CA PRO A 53 12.50 0.30 -5.91
C PRO A 53 11.75 0.96 -4.75
N LEU A 54 12.26 0.76 -3.53
CA LEU A 54 11.66 1.30 -2.32
C LEU A 54 11.59 2.84 -2.44
N PRO A 55 10.50 3.47 -1.98
CA PRO A 55 10.38 4.92 -1.94
C PRO A 55 11.59 5.58 -1.27
N GLN A 56 12.10 6.67 -1.85
CA GLN A 56 13.19 7.43 -1.25
C GLN A 56 12.64 8.37 -0.16
N LEU A 57 13.02 8.13 1.08
CA LEU A 57 12.64 8.96 2.23
C LEU A 57 13.59 10.14 2.38
N THR A 58 13.09 11.36 2.19
CA THR A 58 13.78 12.63 2.48
C THR A 58 13.60 13.06 3.93
N SER A 59 12.47 12.73 4.58
CA SER A 59 12.20 13.08 5.98
C SER A 59 13.18 12.36 6.92
N PRO A 60 13.90 13.08 7.81
CA PRO A 60 14.85 12.48 8.74
C PRO A 60 14.15 11.59 9.77
N THR A 61 12.95 11.96 10.22
CA THR A 61 12.17 11.23 11.22
C THR A 61 11.76 9.87 10.69
N PHE A 62 11.09 9.83 9.54
CA PHE A 62 10.64 8.58 8.93
C PHE A 62 11.82 7.70 8.49
N ARG A 63 12.91 8.31 8.01
CA ARG A 63 14.12 7.55 7.65
C ARG A 63 14.73 6.86 8.86
N ALA A 64 14.76 7.50 10.03
CA ALA A 64 15.28 6.89 11.25
C ALA A 64 14.44 5.68 11.68
N ILE A 65 13.11 5.83 11.71
CA ILE A 65 12.18 4.76 12.11
C ILE A 65 12.27 3.58 11.14
N VAL A 66 12.16 3.83 9.83
CA VAL A 66 12.24 2.76 8.81
C VAL A 66 13.62 2.11 8.79
N GLY A 67 14.68 2.88 9.04
CA GLY A 67 16.04 2.33 9.17
C GLY A 67 16.20 1.35 10.33
N GLU A 68 15.46 1.53 11.42
CA GLU A 68 15.40 0.56 12.54
C GLU A 68 14.67 -0.71 12.10
N ILE A 69 13.49 -0.57 11.49
CA ILE A 69 12.71 -1.69 10.93
C ILE A 69 13.56 -2.52 9.94
N ASP A 70 14.31 -1.86 9.05
CA ASP A 70 15.23 -2.50 8.11
C ASP A 70 16.37 -3.25 8.83
N ARG A 71 16.80 -2.78 10.00
CA ARG A 71 17.83 -3.46 10.82
C ARG A 71 17.24 -4.69 11.48
N SER A 72 16.10 -4.56 12.16
CA SER A 72 15.39 -5.64 12.83
C SER A 72 15.05 -6.76 11.85
N GLN A 73 14.61 -6.42 10.63
CA GLN A 73 14.36 -7.40 9.58
C GLN A 73 15.62 -8.16 9.13
N ARG A 74 16.76 -7.47 8.96
CA ARG A 74 18.04 -8.12 8.61
C ARG A 74 18.55 -9.02 9.74
N GLU A 75 18.26 -8.67 10.98
CA GLU A 75 18.58 -9.52 12.13
C GLU A 75 17.72 -10.78 12.18
N VAL A 76 16.43 -10.68 11.87
CA VAL A 76 15.54 -11.85 11.69
C VAL A 76 16.09 -12.76 10.59
N GLU A 77 16.43 -12.22 9.41
CA GLU A 77 17.03 -13.00 8.32
C GLU A 77 18.32 -13.70 8.72
N ARG A 78 19.21 -12.98 9.40
CA ARG A 78 20.48 -13.52 9.87
C ARG A 78 20.25 -14.64 10.89
N SER A 79 19.28 -14.47 11.78
CA SER A 79 18.93 -15.47 12.81
C SER A 79 18.37 -16.75 12.17
N VAL A 80 17.47 -16.61 11.19
CA VAL A 80 16.92 -17.74 10.43
C VAL A 80 17.99 -18.41 9.57
N GLY A 81 18.88 -17.64 8.93
CA GLY A 81 19.99 -18.18 8.14
C GLY A 81 21.02 -18.96 8.97
N ALA A 82 21.14 -18.64 10.26
CA ALA A 82 21.98 -19.38 11.20
C ALA A 82 21.28 -20.61 11.82
N ALA A 83 19.99 -20.84 11.55
CA ALA A 83 19.25 -21.97 12.07
C ALA A 83 19.53 -23.27 11.29
N PRO A 84 19.38 -24.46 11.90
CA PRO A 84 19.47 -25.74 11.21
C PRO A 84 18.45 -25.83 10.05
N ALA A 85 18.81 -26.53 8.96
CA ALA A 85 18.03 -26.56 7.73
C ALA A 85 16.52 -26.87 7.89
N PRO A 86 16.09 -27.84 8.73
CA PRO A 86 14.66 -28.09 8.95
C PRO A 86 13.93 -26.90 9.56
N LEU A 87 14.55 -26.22 10.53
CA LEU A 87 13.99 -25.04 11.18
C LEU A 87 14.03 -23.82 10.24
N ALA A 88 15.12 -23.62 9.51
CA ALA A 88 15.23 -22.56 8.52
C ALA A 88 14.14 -22.67 7.43
N ASN A 89 13.83 -23.89 6.98
CA ASN A 89 12.74 -24.13 6.04
C ASN A 89 11.37 -23.81 6.64
N ALA A 90 11.14 -24.16 7.92
CA ALA A 90 9.89 -23.84 8.62
C ALA A 90 9.71 -22.33 8.86
N LEU A 91 10.80 -21.58 9.03
CA LEU A 91 10.77 -20.13 9.28
C LEU A 91 10.81 -19.27 8.01
N ARG A 92 11.04 -19.89 6.85
CA ARG A 92 11.08 -19.18 5.55
C ARG A 92 9.82 -18.35 5.25
N PRO A 93 8.58 -18.80 5.54
CA PRO A 93 7.39 -17.96 5.35
C PRO A 93 7.40 -16.69 6.21
N LEU A 94 7.92 -16.78 7.43
CA LEU A 94 8.01 -15.67 8.37
C LEU A 94 9.04 -14.61 7.91
N VAL A 95 10.16 -15.04 7.31
CA VAL A 95 11.11 -14.12 6.64
C VAL A 95 10.47 -13.43 5.43
N ALA A 96 9.66 -14.16 4.65
CA ALA A 96 8.96 -13.55 3.53
C ALA A 96 7.97 -12.47 4.00
N GLN A 97 7.20 -12.76 5.05
CA GLN A 97 6.25 -11.82 5.64
C GLN A 97 6.94 -10.61 6.28
N SER A 98 8.09 -10.80 6.96
CA SER A 98 8.85 -9.67 7.52
C SER A 98 9.36 -8.73 6.43
N ARG A 99 9.77 -9.27 5.27
CA ARG A 99 10.14 -8.45 4.10
C ARG A 99 8.95 -7.64 3.56
N GLU A 100 7.78 -8.25 3.50
CA GLU A 100 6.57 -7.55 3.07
C GLU A 100 6.22 -6.41 4.03
N LEU A 101 6.31 -6.61 5.35
CA LEU A 101 6.08 -5.55 6.33
C LEU A 101 7.07 -4.39 6.20
N VAL A 102 8.34 -4.66 5.89
CA VAL A 102 9.32 -3.61 5.58
C VAL A 102 8.87 -2.79 4.38
N VAL A 103 8.45 -3.43 3.29
CA VAL A 103 7.95 -2.73 2.10
C VAL A 103 6.77 -1.83 2.47
N GLU A 104 5.83 -2.34 3.27
CA GLU A 104 4.69 -1.54 3.72
C GLU A 104 5.09 -0.40 4.66
N ALA A 105 6.11 -0.59 5.51
CA ALA A 105 6.66 0.47 6.34
C ALA A 105 7.24 1.61 5.49
N HIS A 106 7.99 1.28 4.44
CA HIS A 106 8.50 2.27 3.48
C HIS A 106 7.38 3.01 2.74
N ASN A 107 6.34 2.29 2.31
CA ASN A 107 5.17 2.90 1.67
C ASN A 107 4.47 3.87 2.62
N LEU A 108 4.27 3.47 3.87
CA LEU A 108 3.59 4.29 4.87
C LEU A 108 4.40 5.54 5.24
N ALA A 109 5.72 5.37 5.43
CA ALA A 109 6.66 6.45 5.66
C ALA A 109 6.70 7.45 4.50
N SER A 110 6.64 6.96 3.25
CA SER A 110 6.58 7.81 2.06
C SER A 110 5.33 8.69 2.06
N LYS A 111 4.16 8.12 2.37
CA LYS A 111 2.91 8.89 2.51
C LYS A 111 3.01 9.90 3.65
N GLY A 112 3.57 9.50 4.80
CA GLY A 112 3.81 10.40 5.94
C GLY A 112 4.68 11.60 5.57
N GLN A 113 5.73 11.40 4.78
CA GLN A 113 6.58 12.49 4.29
C GLN A 113 5.83 13.48 3.40
N ILE A 114 4.93 13.02 2.53
CA ILE A 114 4.10 13.91 1.69
C ILE A 114 3.24 14.80 2.59
N ILE A 115 2.66 14.22 3.64
CA ILE A 115 1.86 14.94 4.63
C ILE A 115 2.73 15.95 5.40
N GLU A 116 3.92 15.57 5.88
CA GLU A 116 4.85 16.49 6.53
C GLU A 116 5.23 17.67 5.62
N GLN A 117 5.49 17.42 4.33
CA GLN A 117 5.82 18.45 3.37
C GLN A 117 4.63 19.41 3.11
N TYR A 118 3.42 18.87 3.01
CA TYR A 118 2.21 19.68 2.92
C TYR A 118 2.03 20.54 4.18
N MET A 119 2.15 19.96 5.37
CA MET A 119 2.02 20.68 6.64
C MET A 119 3.11 21.75 6.82
N ALA A 120 4.33 21.51 6.34
CA ALA A 120 5.41 22.49 6.39
C ALA A 120 5.14 23.74 5.52
N THR A 121 4.30 23.62 4.49
CA THR A 121 3.89 24.73 3.63
C THR A 121 2.56 25.35 4.06
N SER A 122 1.72 24.63 4.80
CA SER A 122 0.46 25.12 5.35
C SER A 122 0.66 26.01 6.58
N ASN A 123 -0.04 27.15 6.64
CA ASN A 123 0.02 28.06 7.78
C ASN A 123 -1.33 28.10 8.53
N PRO A 124 -1.47 27.35 9.64
CA PRO A 124 -2.75 27.25 10.35
C PRO A 124 -3.21 28.58 10.96
N ARG A 125 -2.27 29.45 11.36
CA ARG A 125 -2.60 30.79 11.87
C ARG A 125 -3.22 31.65 10.79
N GLN A 126 -2.63 31.63 9.60
CA GLN A 126 -3.14 32.39 8.46
C GLN A 126 -4.57 31.96 8.07
N LEU A 127 -4.85 30.64 8.08
CA LEU A 127 -6.22 30.14 7.83
C LEU A 127 -7.20 30.64 8.90
N GLN A 128 -6.82 30.61 10.18
CA GLN A 128 -7.67 31.10 11.27
C GLN A 128 -7.94 32.61 11.15
N ASP A 129 -6.92 33.39 10.80
CA ASP A 129 -7.05 34.84 10.62
C ASP A 129 -7.99 35.16 9.44
N GLN A 130 -7.89 34.41 8.33
CA GLN A 130 -8.79 34.55 7.18
C GLN A 130 -10.25 34.23 7.54
N ILE A 131 -10.49 33.12 8.27
CA ILE A 131 -11.83 32.75 8.75
C ILE A 131 -12.41 33.86 9.64
N SER A 132 -11.61 34.35 10.59
CA SER A 132 -12.03 35.41 11.52
C SER A 132 -12.33 36.72 10.77
N GLY A 133 -11.54 37.04 9.75
CA GLY A 133 -11.78 38.19 8.87
C GLY A 133 -13.08 38.07 8.07
N LEU A 134 -13.39 36.89 7.53
CA LEU A 134 -14.67 36.63 6.87
C LEU A 134 -15.85 36.72 7.84
N ASP A 135 -15.70 36.25 9.08
CA ASP A 135 -16.75 36.34 10.10
C ASP A 135 -17.12 37.80 10.41
N ILE A 136 -16.13 38.68 10.49
CA ILE A 136 -16.34 40.12 10.64
C ILE A 136 -17.04 40.70 9.41
N GLN A 137 -16.64 40.31 8.19
CA GLN A 137 -17.27 40.79 6.95
C GLN A 137 -18.74 40.35 6.84
N ILE A 138 -19.03 39.09 7.15
CA ILE A 138 -20.39 38.54 7.20
C ILE A 138 -21.25 39.35 8.17
N ALA A 139 -20.76 39.59 9.40
CA ALA A 139 -21.50 40.35 10.42
C ALA A 139 -21.82 41.80 10.02
N ASN A 140 -20.97 42.41 9.18
CA ASN A 140 -21.12 43.79 8.73
C ASN A 140 -21.84 43.94 7.38
N THR A 141 -22.11 42.85 6.68
CA THR A 141 -22.76 42.84 5.36
C THR A 141 -24.27 42.75 5.53
N ARG A 142 -25.03 43.50 4.71
CA ARG A 142 -26.51 43.50 4.73
C ARG A 142 -27.14 42.78 3.54
N ASP A 143 -26.40 42.67 2.44
CA ASP A 143 -26.84 42.01 1.22
C ASP A 143 -26.80 40.47 1.39
N ALA A 144 -27.95 39.83 1.19
CA ALA A 144 -28.12 38.40 1.42
C ALA A 144 -27.28 37.54 0.47
N TYR A 145 -27.16 37.95 -0.79
CA TYR A 145 -26.34 37.24 -1.77
C TYR A 145 -24.85 37.28 -1.41
N THR A 146 -24.35 38.45 -1.02
CA THR A 146 -22.96 38.61 -0.58
C THR A 146 -22.68 37.83 0.70
N ILE A 147 -23.61 37.83 1.66
CA ILE A 147 -23.51 36.98 2.86
C ILE A 147 -23.35 35.51 2.47
N GLN A 148 -24.17 35.01 1.54
CA GLN A 148 -24.09 33.62 1.10
C GLN A 148 -22.71 33.31 0.50
N GLN A 149 -22.19 34.16 -0.39
CA GLN A 149 -20.87 33.96 -0.99
C GLN A 149 -19.73 33.96 0.04
N LEU A 150 -19.80 34.86 1.04
CA LEU A 150 -18.83 34.89 2.13
C LEU A 150 -18.93 33.64 3.03
N GLN A 151 -20.14 33.12 3.27
CA GLN A 151 -20.36 31.88 4.02
C GLN A 151 -19.80 30.66 3.28
N GLU A 152 -19.95 30.58 1.96
CA GLU A 152 -19.37 29.52 1.13
C GLU A 152 -17.83 29.55 1.21
N ALA A 153 -17.23 30.74 1.06
CA ALA A 153 -15.78 30.92 1.22
C ALA A 153 -15.30 30.52 2.62
N ARG A 154 -16.03 30.93 3.67
CA ARG A 154 -15.74 30.56 5.06
C ARG A 154 -15.81 29.05 5.26
N SER A 155 -16.82 28.38 4.72
CA SER A 155 -16.96 26.92 4.81
C SER A 155 -15.75 26.24 4.19
N SER A 156 -15.32 26.67 2.99
CA SER A 156 -14.15 26.10 2.32
C SER A 156 -12.88 26.24 3.15
N LEU A 157 -12.66 27.40 3.80
CA LEU A 157 -11.51 27.60 4.69
C LEU A 157 -11.59 26.74 5.95
N ALA A 158 -12.78 26.60 6.54
CA ALA A 158 -13.00 25.74 7.70
C ALA A 158 -12.75 24.26 7.36
N ASP A 159 -13.14 23.82 6.16
CA ASP A 159 -12.87 22.45 5.70
C ASP A 159 -11.37 22.22 5.48
N ARG A 160 -10.63 23.20 4.93
CA ARG A 160 -9.16 23.14 4.86
C ARG A 160 -8.51 23.04 6.24
N GLN A 161 -9.03 23.76 7.24
CA GLN A 161 -8.53 23.69 8.62
C GLN A 161 -8.76 22.32 9.25
N ARG A 162 -9.95 21.72 9.03
CA ARG A 162 -10.25 20.35 9.47
C ARG A 162 -9.32 19.35 8.81
N ASN A 163 -9.17 19.42 7.48
CA ASN A 163 -8.27 18.54 6.74
C ASN A 163 -6.84 18.62 7.28
N ALA A 164 -6.33 19.81 7.61
CA ALA A 164 -5.00 19.96 8.21
C ALA A 164 -4.88 19.26 9.58
N THR A 165 -5.94 19.27 10.39
CA THR A 165 -5.99 18.59 11.70
C THR A 165 -6.07 17.06 11.53
N ASP A 166 -6.82 16.60 10.54
CA ASP A 166 -6.92 15.18 10.21
C ASP A 166 -5.56 14.64 9.73
N LEU A 167 -4.82 15.43 8.93
CA LEU A 167 -3.46 15.11 8.49
C LEU A 167 -2.49 14.94 9.67
N GLU A 168 -2.57 15.78 10.69
CA GLU A 168 -1.78 15.62 11.92
C GLU A 168 -2.10 14.30 12.64
N THR A 169 -3.40 13.97 12.72
CA THR A 169 -3.86 12.69 13.28
C THR A 169 -3.33 11.50 12.47
N TYR A 170 -3.30 11.61 11.14
CA TYR A 170 -2.73 10.59 10.28
C TYR A 170 -1.23 10.40 10.49
N ILE A 171 -0.45 11.46 10.66
CA ILE A 171 0.98 11.36 11.03
C ILE A 171 1.15 10.60 12.35
N GLY A 172 0.35 10.95 13.37
CA GLY A 172 0.38 10.24 14.66
C GLY A 172 0.09 8.74 14.50
N ARG A 173 -0.91 8.38 13.70
CA ARG A 173 -1.26 6.99 13.42
C ARG A 173 -0.18 6.28 12.59
N ILE A 174 0.43 6.94 11.61
CA ILE A 174 1.56 6.40 10.84
C ILE A 174 2.71 6.04 11.78
N ASN A 175 3.10 6.95 12.67
CA ASN A 175 4.17 6.71 13.63
C ASN A 175 3.87 5.52 14.55
N ALA A 176 2.63 5.42 15.04
CA ALA A 176 2.20 4.29 15.87
C ALA A 176 2.26 2.96 15.10
N GLN A 177 1.85 2.94 13.83
CA GLN A 177 1.91 1.74 12.99
C GLN A 177 3.36 1.31 12.72
N LEU A 178 4.25 2.25 12.40
CA LEU A 178 5.67 1.96 12.20
C LEU A 178 6.32 1.40 13.49
N ALA A 179 6.04 1.99 14.65
CA ALA A 179 6.52 1.48 15.93
C ALA A 179 6.00 0.07 16.25
N ASN A 180 4.74 -0.23 15.88
CA ASN A 180 4.15 -1.56 16.07
C ASN A 180 4.81 -2.61 15.16
N ILE A 181 5.21 -2.25 13.94
CA ILE A 181 5.97 -3.13 13.04
C ILE A 181 7.32 -3.45 13.65
N ASP A 182 8.06 -2.42 14.10
CA ASP A 182 9.37 -2.59 14.72
C ASP A 182 9.31 -3.55 15.91
N ALA A 183 8.39 -3.29 16.85
CA ALA A 183 8.16 -4.17 18.00
C ALA A 183 7.73 -5.60 17.60
N SER A 184 7.02 -5.76 16.48
CA SER A 184 6.63 -7.08 15.99
C SER A 184 7.80 -7.84 15.38
N LEU A 185 8.70 -7.16 14.67
CA LEU A 185 9.94 -7.75 14.16
C LEU A 185 10.89 -8.15 15.30
N ASP A 186 10.98 -7.35 16.36
CA ASP A 186 11.74 -7.71 17.56
C ASP A 186 11.20 -8.96 18.24
N ASN A 187 9.88 -9.05 18.37
CA ASN A 187 9.23 -10.26 18.91
C ASN A 187 9.49 -11.48 18.02
N VAL A 188 9.43 -11.31 16.69
CA VAL A 188 9.77 -12.36 15.71
C VAL A 188 11.22 -12.82 15.88
N LEU A 189 12.15 -11.89 16.09
CA LEU A 189 13.56 -12.20 16.32
C LEU A 189 13.76 -12.99 17.62
N ALA A 190 13.18 -12.51 18.72
CA ALA A 190 13.22 -13.19 20.01
C ALA A 190 12.66 -14.62 19.92
N GLU A 191 11.54 -14.77 19.23
CA GLU A 191 10.90 -16.07 19.03
C GLU A 191 11.77 -16.99 18.14
N THR A 192 12.36 -16.45 17.08
CA THR A 192 13.31 -17.21 16.24
C THR A 192 14.49 -17.74 17.05
N VAL A 193 15.04 -16.91 17.95
CA VAL A 193 16.14 -17.31 18.85
C VAL A 193 15.67 -18.40 19.82
N ARG A 194 14.48 -18.26 20.40
CA ARG A 194 13.88 -19.26 21.29
C ARG A 194 13.66 -20.59 20.56
N LEU A 195 13.12 -20.57 19.34
CA LEU A 195 12.88 -21.77 18.54
C LEU A 195 14.16 -22.51 18.17
N ARG A 196 15.27 -21.78 17.99
CA ARG A 196 16.59 -22.41 17.79
C ARG A 196 17.05 -23.21 19.01
N THR A 197 16.60 -22.83 20.20
CA THR A 197 16.94 -23.52 21.46
C THR A 197 15.91 -24.58 21.86
N ALA A 198 14.73 -24.60 21.25
CA ALA A 198 13.64 -25.52 21.56
C ALA A 198 13.60 -26.72 20.60
N ASP A 199 13.01 -27.83 21.05
CA ASP A 199 12.83 -29.02 20.21
C ASP A 199 11.93 -28.73 18.98
N ALA A 200 12.30 -29.32 17.84
CA ALA A 200 11.72 -29.03 16.52
C ALA A 200 10.19 -29.19 16.41
N VAL A 201 9.56 -29.94 17.32
CA VAL A 201 8.10 -30.17 17.33
C VAL A 201 7.33 -28.97 17.89
N ALA A 202 7.90 -28.20 18.83
CA ALA A 202 7.28 -26.98 19.34
C ALA A 202 7.34 -25.83 18.30
N ALA A 203 8.36 -25.85 17.44
CA ALA A 203 8.67 -24.78 16.51
C ALA A 203 7.62 -24.54 15.41
N SER A 204 6.89 -25.57 14.99
CA SER A 204 5.86 -25.44 13.94
C SER A 204 4.59 -24.72 14.41
N SER A 205 4.16 -24.97 15.66
CA SER A 205 2.97 -24.33 16.22
C SER A 205 3.19 -22.85 16.54
N MET A 206 4.38 -22.51 17.05
CA MET A 206 4.75 -21.15 17.43
C MET A 206 5.03 -20.28 16.20
N SER A 207 5.64 -20.83 15.14
CA SER A 207 5.85 -20.09 13.89
C SER A 207 4.54 -19.73 13.19
N GLY A 208 3.51 -20.57 13.29
CA GLY A 208 2.17 -20.29 12.77
C GLY A 208 1.52 -19.07 13.41
N GLN A 209 1.56 -18.96 14.74
CA GLN A 209 0.98 -17.82 15.47
C GLN A 209 1.66 -16.49 15.12
N VAL A 210 2.99 -16.50 14.98
CA VAL A 210 3.74 -15.32 14.56
C VAL A 210 3.36 -14.95 13.13
N ALA A 211 3.28 -15.92 12.23
CA ALA A 211 2.90 -15.69 10.84
C ALA A 211 1.48 -15.13 10.69
N ASP A 212 0.53 -15.59 11.50
CA ASP A 212 -0.83 -15.06 11.53
C ASP A 212 -0.84 -13.62 12.02
N ARG A 213 -0.09 -13.30 13.08
CA ARG A 213 0.03 -11.92 13.59
C ARG A 213 0.64 -10.95 12.57
N LEU A 214 1.68 -11.37 11.83
CA LEU A 214 2.26 -10.54 10.77
C LEU A 214 1.28 -10.34 9.61
N ARG A 215 0.47 -11.35 9.28
CA ARG A 215 -0.58 -11.26 8.25
C ARG A 215 -1.70 -10.30 8.67
N ASP A 216 -2.17 -10.39 9.90
CA ASP A 216 -3.21 -9.49 10.42
C ASP A 216 -2.72 -8.04 10.45
N MET A 217 -1.47 -7.84 10.89
CA MET A 217 -0.83 -6.53 10.87
C MET A 217 -0.75 -5.93 9.47
N LYS A 218 -0.38 -6.74 8.47
CA LYS A 218 -0.36 -6.31 7.08
C LYS A 218 -1.77 -5.93 6.60
N ALA A 219 -2.79 -6.73 6.90
CA ALA A 219 -4.17 -6.42 6.50
C ALA A 219 -4.67 -5.09 7.10
N ASP A 220 -4.35 -4.83 8.36
CA ASP A 220 -4.66 -3.57 9.04
C ASP A 220 -3.93 -2.38 8.38
N MET A 221 -2.67 -2.57 7.98
CA MET A 221 -1.90 -1.57 7.24
C MET A 221 -2.51 -1.30 5.86
N ASP A 222 -2.87 -2.32 5.09
CA ASP A 222 -3.48 -2.18 3.77
C ASP A 222 -4.83 -1.45 3.86
N ALA A 223 -5.60 -1.71 4.92
CA ALA A 223 -6.83 -0.97 5.21
C ALA A 223 -6.51 0.51 5.53
N PHE A 224 -5.51 0.77 6.36
CA PHE A 224 -5.11 2.13 6.71
C PHE A 224 -4.56 2.91 5.51
N GLN A 225 -3.73 2.28 4.67
CA GLN A 225 -3.19 2.91 3.47
C GLN A 225 -4.30 3.32 2.50
N ARG A 226 -5.35 2.51 2.34
CA ARG A 226 -6.52 2.88 1.53
C ARG A 226 -7.26 4.10 2.08
N VAL A 227 -7.37 4.20 3.40
CA VAL A 227 -7.94 5.41 4.05
C VAL A 227 -7.05 6.62 3.80
N LEU A 228 -5.73 6.48 3.93
CA LEU A 228 -4.78 7.54 3.63
C LEU A 228 -4.85 7.98 2.17
N ASP A 229 -4.95 7.05 1.21
CA ASP A 229 -5.05 7.38 -0.21
C ASP A 229 -6.35 8.13 -0.54
N SER A 230 -7.45 7.75 0.11
CA SER A 230 -8.70 8.49 -0.02
C SER A 230 -8.61 9.89 0.60
N ALA A 231 -7.88 10.06 1.70
CA ALA A 231 -7.69 11.37 2.33
C ALA A 231 -6.74 12.26 1.51
N MET A 232 -5.68 11.67 0.94
CA MET A 232 -4.68 12.38 0.14
C MET A 232 -5.15 12.74 -1.27
N THR A 233 -6.23 12.13 -1.78
CA THR A 233 -6.83 12.55 -3.06
C THR A 233 -7.64 13.84 -2.94
N GLY A 234 -7.93 14.29 -1.72
CA GLY A 234 -8.64 15.53 -1.43
C GLY A 234 -7.76 16.75 -1.13
N ILE A 235 -6.43 16.61 -1.16
CA ILE A 235 -5.44 17.70 -1.00
C ILE A 235 -4.90 18.18 -2.34
#